data_AF-A0A797I477-F1
#
_entry.id   AF-A0A797I477-F1
#
_cell.length_a   1.000
_cell.length_b   1.000
_cell.length_c   1.000
_cell.angle_alpha   90.00
_cell.angle_beta   90.00
_cell.angle_gamma   90.00
#
_symmetry.space_group_name_H-M   'P 1'
#
loop_
_entity.id
_entity.type
_entity.pdbx_description
1 polymer ?
#
loop_
_entity_poly.entity_id
_entity_poly.type
_entity_poly.pdbx_seq_one_letter_code
_entity_poly.pdbx_strand_id
1 'polypeptide(L)'
;RFVEDAGRGYRRVVASPEPKRIVEAPAIKTLIQQGFVVIGAGGGGIPVVRTDAGDYQSVDAVIDKDLSSALLAREIHADILVITTGVEKVSIHFGKPNQHALDTVDVLTMARYMQEGHFPPGSMLPKILASLEFLERGGKRVIITTPECLSAALRGETGTHIIHSQEET
;
A
#
# COMPACT_ATOMS: atom_id res chain seq x y z
N ARG A 1 -18.19 -14.30 -11.41
CA ARG A 1 -17.45 -14.94 -12.53
C ARG A 1 -16.30 -15.75 -11.95
N PHE A 2 -15.92 -16.89 -12.55
CA PHE A 2 -14.70 -17.62 -12.16
C PHE A 2 -13.61 -17.37 -13.20
N VAL A 3 -12.36 -17.25 -12.76
CA VAL A 3 -11.19 -17.00 -13.60
C VAL A 3 -10.05 -17.92 -13.15
N GLU A 4 -9.23 -18.36 -14.08
CA GLU A 4 -8.02 -19.14 -13.82
C GLU A 4 -6.99 -18.26 -13.07
N ASP A 5 -6.41 -18.78 -11.99
CA ASP A 5 -5.46 -18.08 -11.12
C ASP A 5 -4.04 -18.66 -11.26
N ALA A 6 -3.39 -18.39 -12.40
CA ALA A 6 -1.96 -18.62 -12.62
C ALA A 6 -1.46 -20.02 -12.18
N GLY A 7 -2.17 -21.07 -12.61
CA GLY A 7 -1.86 -22.47 -12.34
C GLY A 7 -2.36 -22.99 -10.98
N ARG A 8 -3.08 -22.17 -10.19
CA ARG A 8 -3.62 -22.53 -8.88
C ARG A 8 -5.10 -22.95 -8.91
N GLY A 9 -5.65 -23.14 -10.11
CA GLY A 9 -7.04 -23.49 -10.34
C GLY A 9 -7.92 -22.28 -10.60
N TYR A 10 -9.23 -22.39 -10.32
CA TYR A 10 -10.20 -21.34 -10.59
C TYR A 10 -10.62 -20.61 -9.32
N ARG A 11 -10.72 -19.28 -9.38
CA ARG A 11 -11.20 -18.44 -8.27
C ARG A 11 -12.41 -17.62 -8.68
N ARG A 12 -13.34 -17.44 -7.75
CA ARG A 12 -14.43 -16.47 -7.91
C ARG A 12 -13.83 -15.07 -7.85
N VAL A 13 -14.05 -14.29 -8.90
CA VAL A 13 -13.69 -12.87 -8.91
C VAL A 13 -14.87 -12.03 -8.46
N VAL A 14 -14.56 -10.98 -7.71
CA VAL A 14 -15.47 -9.97 -7.18
C VAL A 14 -14.91 -8.59 -7.52
N ALA A 15 -15.73 -7.55 -7.40
CA ALA A 15 -15.28 -6.19 -7.65
C ALA A 15 -14.20 -5.77 -6.63
N SER A 16 -13.21 -5.01 -7.08
CA SER A 16 -12.22 -4.34 -6.23
C SER A 16 -12.28 -2.83 -6.47
N PRO A 17 -13.23 -2.13 -5.83
CA PRO A 17 -13.36 -0.70 -5.95
C PRO A 17 -12.24 0.01 -5.20
N GLU A 18 -11.84 1.18 -5.71
CA GLU A 18 -10.86 2.04 -5.05
C GLU A 18 -11.46 2.62 -3.76
N PRO A 19 -10.78 2.52 -2.61
CA PRO A 19 -11.28 3.04 -1.35
C PRO A 19 -11.25 4.57 -1.34
N LYS A 20 -12.35 5.19 -0.86
CA LYS A 20 -12.50 6.66 -0.86
C LYS A 20 -12.40 7.31 0.52
N ARG A 21 -12.80 6.59 1.57
CA ARG A 21 -12.77 7.06 2.95
C ARG A 21 -12.74 5.88 3.92
N ILE A 22 -12.04 6.00 5.05
CA ILE A 22 -12.23 5.09 6.20
C ILE A 22 -13.28 5.70 7.13
N VAL A 23 -14.41 5.00 7.32
CA VAL A 23 -15.53 5.53 8.10
C VAL A 23 -15.10 5.82 9.54
N GLU A 24 -14.30 4.93 10.13
CA GLU A 24 -13.83 4.95 11.51
C GLU A 24 -12.52 5.73 11.72
N ALA A 25 -11.94 6.37 10.69
CA ALA A 25 -10.67 7.08 10.82
C ALA A 25 -10.62 8.11 11.97
N PRO A 26 -11.67 8.92 12.24
CA PRO A 26 -11.66 9.84 13.39
C PRO A 26 -11.49 9.12 14.74
N ALA A 27 -12.14 7.96 14.91
CA ALA A 27 -12.01 7.16 16.12
C ALA A 27 -10.62 6.53 16.22
N ILE A 28 -10.10 5.97 15.13
CA ILE A 28 -8.74 5.41 15.05
C ILE A 28 -7.71 6.49 15.42
N LYS A 29 -7.81 7.68 14.84
CA LYS A 29 -6.92 8.81 15.12
C LYS A 29 -6.96 9.20 16.59
N THR A 30 -8.16 9.24 17.20
CA THR A 30 -8.32 9.56 18.63
C THR A 30 -7.62 8.53 19.51
N LEU A 31 -7.78 7.24 19.23
CA LEU A 31 -7.12 6.17 19.99
C LEU A 31 -5.59 6.24 19.87
N ILE A 32 -5.07 6.48 18.67
CA ILE A 32 -3.62 6.63 18.45
C ILE A 32 -3.08 7.83 19.26
N GLN A 33 -3.80 8.96 19.26
CA GLN A 33 -3.41 10.15 20.03
C GLN A 33 -3.39 9.93 21.55
N GLN A 34 -4.14 8.93 22.04
CA GLN A 34 -4.14 8.51 23.45
C GLN A 34 -3.06 7.45 23.75
N GLY A 35 -2.21 7.10 22.79
CA GLY A 35 -1.11 6.15 22.97
C GLY A 35 -1.48 4.69 22.78
N PHE A 36 -2.68 4.39 22.25
CA PHE A 36 -3.07 3.01 21.96
C PHE A 36 -2.45 2.51 20.65
N VAL A 37 -2.06 1.24 20.64
CA VAL A 37 -1.79 0.50 19.40
C VAL A 37 -3.12 0.02 18.83
N VAL A 38 -3.47 0.50 17.63
CA VAL A 38 -4.76 0.23 17.00
C VAL A 38 -4.59 -0.74 15.84
N ILE A 39 -5.43 -1.78 15.82
CA ILE A 39 -5.59 -2.68 14.67
C ILE A 39 -6.87 -2.28 13.95
N GLY A 40 -6.76 -1.85 12.70
CA GLY A 40 -7.87 -1.37 11.89
C GLY A 40 -7.72 -1.73 10.41
N ALA A 41 -8.77 -1.50 9.62
CA ALA A 41 -8.81 -1.77 8.18
C ALA A 41 -8.40 -3.21 7.77
N GLY A 42 -8.66 -4.18 8.64
CA GLY A 42 -8.34 -5.59 8.40
C GLY A 42 -8.92 -6.08 7.07
N GLY A 43 -8.07 -6.70 6.23
CA GLY A 43 -8.47 -7.20 4.91
C GLY A 43 -8.85 -6.10 3.90
N GLY A 44 -8.56 -4.83 4.17
CA GLY A 44 -8.99 -3.69 3.36
C GLY A 44 -10.22 -2.97 3.90
N GLY A 45 -10.87 -3.50 4.94
CA GLY A 45 -12.12 -2.98 5.51
C GLY A 45 -13.37 -3.58 4.86
N ILE A 46 -14.53 -3.39 5.51
CA ILE A 46 -15.82 -3.84 5.00
C ILE A 46 -16.31 -2.82 3.96
N PRO A 47 -16.55 -3.20 2.69
CA PRO A 47 -16.99 -2.25 1.68
C PRO A 47 -18.40 -1.76 1.95
N VAL A 48 -18.55 -0.43 2.03
CA VAL A 48 -19.84 0.24 2.19
C VAL A 48 -19.96 1.41 1.23
N VAL A 49 -21.19 1.68 0.80
CA VAL A 49 -21.56 2.88 0.04
C VAL A 49 -22.45 3.77 0.90
N ARG A 50 -22.27 5.10 0.79
CA ARG A 50 -23.13 6.06 1.47
C ARG A 50 -24.38 6.32 0.62
N THR A 51 -25.55 6.16 1.22
CA THR A 51 -26.84 6.42 0.56
C THR A 51 -27.14 7.93 0.54
N ASP A 52 -28.11 8.34 -0.28
CA ASP A 52 -28.58 9.74 -0.32
C ASP A 52 -29.15 10.21 1.03
N ALA A 53 -29.68 9.28 1.84
CA ALA A 53 -30.15 9.55 3.20
C ALA A 53 -29.01 9.74 4.22
N GLY A 54 -27.78 9.40 3.84
CA GLY A 54 -26.57 9.56 4.65
C GLY A 54 -26.12 8.30 5.38
N ASP A 55 -26.89 7.22 5.33
CA ASP A 55 -26.58 5.90 5.92
C ASP A 55 -25.54 5.12 5.09
N TYR A 56 -25.01 4.04 5.66
CA TYR A 56 -24.10 3.13 4.98
C TYR A 56 -24.75 1.78 4.66
N GLN A 57 -24.57 1.32 3.42
CA GLN A 57 -25.00 -0.01 2.97
C GLN A 57 -23.81 -0.84 2.53
N SER A 58 -23.74 -2.09 2.98
CA SER A 58 -22.69 -3.04 2.57
C SER A 58 -22.83 -3.43 1.10
N VAL A 59 -21.70 -3.63 0.44
CA VAL A 59 -21.65 -4.14 -0.94
C VAL A 59 -20.70 -5.33 -1.07
N ASP A 60 -21.06 -6.26 -1.95
CA ASP A 60 -20.25 -7.46 -2.24
C ASP A 60 -19.01 -7.09 -3.08
N ALA A 61 -17.95 -6.67 -2.39
CA ALA A 61 -16.66 -6.32 -2.97
C ALA A 61 -15.51 -6.73 -2.04
N VAL A 62 -14.28 -6.65 -2.54
CA VAL A 62 -13.07 -6.77 -1.73
C VAL A 62 -12.20 -5.58 -2.06
N ILE A 63 -11.87 -4.77 -1.07
CA ILE A 63 -11.01 -3.60 -1.25
C ILE A 63 -9.55 -4.04 -1.10
N ASP A 64 -8.67 -3.51 -1.95
CA ASP A 64 -7.23 -3.77 -1.83
C ASP A 64 -6.68 -3.25 -0.49
N LYS A 65 -5.99 -4.12 0.24
CA LYS A 65 -5.47 -3.80 1.57
C LYS A 65 -4.37 -2.75 1.57
N ASP A 66 -3.55 -2.68 0.51
CA ASP A 66 -2.43 -1.76 0.43
C ASP A 66 -2.98 -0.35 0.16
N LEU A 67 -3.96 -0.23 -0.74
CA LEU A 67 -4.70 1.02 -0.98
C LEU A 67 -5.46 1.49 0.28
N SER A 68 -6.17 0.60 0.98
CA SER A 68 -6.84 0.94 2.24
C SER A 68 -5.86 1.36 3.33
N SER A 69 -4.68 0.73 3.41
CA SER A 69 -3.65 1.09 4.37
C SER A 69 -3.04 2.45 4.07
N ALA A 70 -2.78 2.76 2.79
CA ALA A 70 -2.32 4.08 2.36
C ALA A 70 -3.37 5.16 2.62
N LEU A 71 -4.66 4.88 2.36
CA LEU A 71 -5.76 5.77 2.68
C LEU A 71 -5.86 6.04 4.19
N LEU A 72 -5.82 4.99 5.01
CA LEU A 72 -5.87 5.15 6.46
C LEU A 72 -4.67 5.96 6.96
N ALA A 73 -3.45 5.63 6.49
CA ALA A 73 -2.23 6.35 6.82
C ALA A 73 -2.33 7.84 6.49
N ARG A 74 -2.94 8.20 5.36
CA ARG A 74 -3.24 9.58 4.99
C ARG A 74 -4.24 10.23 5.95
N GLU A 75 -5.36 9.57 6.24
CA GLU A 75 -6.43 10.14 7.09
C GLU A 75 -5.99 10.34 8.54
N ILE A 76 -5.05 9.53 9.04
CA ILE A 76 -4.43 9.70 10.37
C ILE A 76 -3.18 10.58 10.35
N HIS A 77 -2.74 11.07 9.18
CA HIS A 77 -1.49 11.80 8.97
C HIS A 77 -0.25 11.08 9.49
N ALA A 78 -0.12 9.79 9.16
CA ALA A 78 1.09 9.04 9.45
C ALA A 78 2.28 9.61 8.67
N ASP A 79 3.44 9.67 9.31
CA ASP A 79 4.69 10.08 8.66
C ASP A 79 5.24 8.97 7.74
N ILE A 80 5.09 7.72 8.17
CA ILE A 80 5.69 6.55 7.53
C ILE A 80 4.60 5.52 7.26
N LEU A 81 4.56 5.00 6.03
CA LEU A 81 3.80 3.81 5.67
C LEU A 81 4.77 2.64 5.50
N VAL A 82 4.46 1.50 6.10
CA VAL A 82 5.25 0.27 5.91
C VAL A 82 4.36 -0.81 5.33
N ILE A 83 4.79 -1.39 4.19
CA ILE A 83 4.10 -2.48 3.51
C ILE A 83 4.95 -3.73 3.59
N THR A 84 4.47 -4.74 4.31
CA THR A 84 5.16 -6.03 4.38
C THR A 84 4.73 -6.96 3.23
N THR A 85 5.68 -7.62 2.59
CA THR A 85 5.46 -8.53 1.44
C THR A 85 6.41 -9.73 1.47
N GLY A 86 6.39 -10.56 0.42
CA GLY A 86 7.21 -11.79 0.34
C GLY A 86 8.63 -11.59 -0.16
N VAL A 87 9.07 -10.35 -0.37
CA VAL A 87 10.42 -10.01 -0.82
C VAL A 87 11.00 -8.91 0.04
N GLU A 88 12.30 -8.99 0.31
CA GLU A 88 13.00 -8.01 1.16
C GLU A 88 13.11 -6.64 0.51
N LYS A 89 13.32 -6.60 -0.81
CA LYS A 89 13.42 -5.38 -1.61
C LYS A 89 12.61 -5.50 -2.89
N VAL A 90 12.00 -4.41 -3.31
CA VAL A 90 11.43 -4.24 -4.64
C VAL A 90 12.55 -4.31 -5.66
N SER A 91 12.31 -4.92 -6.81
CA SER A 91 13.31 -5.00 -7.88
C SER A 91 12.74 -4.57 -9.22
N ILE A 92 13.56 -3.92 -10.04
CA ILE A 92 13.33 -3.81 -11.48
C ILE A 92 13.91 -5.04 -12.19
N HIS A 93 13.40 -5.33 -13.39
CA HIS A 93 13.72 -6.54 -14.15
C HIS A 93 13.55 -7.83 -13.33
N PHE A 94 12.50 -7.90 -12.51
CA PHE A 94 12.24 -9.05 -11.64
C PHE A 94 12.22 -10.38 -12.41
N GLY A 95 12.93 -11.38 -11.91
CA GLY A 95 13.07 -12.71 -12.52
C GLY A 95 13.95 -12.76 -13.78
N LYS A 96 14.65 -11.67 -14.14
CA LYS A 96 15.56 -11.62 -15.31
C LYS A 96 17.03 -11.59 -14.87
N PRO A 97 17.98 -11.93 -15.76
CA PRO A 97 19.43 -11.89 -15.44
C PRO A 97 19.93 -10.52 -14.98
N ASN A 98 19.29 -9.44 -15.42
CA ASN A 98 19.60 -8.06 -15.04
C ASN A 98 18.67 -7.53 -13.92
N GLN A 99 18.11 -8.41 -13.09
CA GLN A 99 17.34 -8.03 -11.91
C GLN A 99 18.18 -7.12 -11.01
N HIS A 100 17.58 -6.02 -10.59
CA HIS A 100 18.23 -5.05 -9.71
C HIS A 100 17.30 -4.69 -8.57
N ALA A 101 17.74 -4.96 -7.34
CA ALA A 101 17.03 -4.62 -6.12
C ALA A 101 17.19 -3.12 -5.81
N LEU A 102 16.10 -2.47 -5.41
CA LEU A 102 16.05 -1.06 -5.09
C LEU A 102 16.24 -0.86 -3.58
N ASP A 103 17.22 -0.04 -3.22
CA ASP A 103 17.43 0.43 -1.84
C ASP A 103 16.57 1.68 -1.60
N THR A 104 17.18 2.85 -1.58
CA THR A 104 16.45 4.13 -1.52
C THR A 104 16.22 4.66 -2.93
N VAL A 105 14.99 5.09 -3.21
CA VAL A 105 14.56 5.56 -4.52
C VAL A 105 13.56 6.69 -4.36
N ASP A 106 13.67 7.72 -5.20
CA ASP A 106 12.72 8.83 -5.15
C ASP A 106 11.40 8.51 -5.88
N VAL A 107 10.38 9.31 -5.58
CA VAL A 107 9.03 9.22 -6.18
C VAL A 107 9.07 9.30 -7.70
N LEU A 108 9.92 10.14 -8.29
CA LEU A 108 10.00 10.34 -9.74
C LEU A 108 10.56 9.09 -10.45
N THR A 109 11.63 8.53 -9.91
CA THR A 109 12.29 7.33 -10.39
C THR A 109 11.37 6.12 -10.24
N MET A 110 10.67 6.01 -9.11
CA MET A 110 9.69 4.95 -8.90
C MET A 110 8.50 5.06 -9.87
N ALA A 111 7.99 6.27 -10.11
CA ALA A 111 6.91 6.51 -11.08
C ALA A 111 7.35 6.15 -12.51
N ARG A 112 8.60 6.48 -12.89
CA ARG A 112 9.17 6.08 -14.18
C ARG A 112 9.24 4.55 -14.31
N TYR A 113 9.77 3.84 -13.30
CA TYR A 113 9.81 2.38 -13.34
C TYR A 113 8.43 1.72 -13.41
N MET A 114 7.43 2.36 -12.80
CA MET A 114 6.04 1.95 -12.93
C MET A 114 5.53 2.10 -14.37
N GLN A 115 5.81 3.22 -15.04
CA GLN A 115 5.45 3.45 -16.45
C GLN A 115 6.20 2.52 -17.41
N GLU A 116 7.45 2.17 -17.10
CA GLU A 116 8.27 1.20 -17.84
C GLU A 116 7.77 -0.27 -17.66
N GLY A 117 6.76 -0.50 -16.80
CA GLY A 117 6.12 -1.80 -16.63
C GLY A 117 6.92 -2.79 -15.79
N HIS A 118 7.80 -2.33 -14.91
CA HIS A 118 8.60 -3.20 -14.05
C HIS A 118 7.79 -3.94 -12.97
N PHE A 119 6.60 -3.44 -12.61
CA PHE A 119 5.82 -3.94 -11.48
C PHE A 119 4.55 -4.68 -11.94
N PRO A 120 4.37 -5.97 -11.59
CA PRO A 120 3.19 -6.73 -12.02
C PRO A 120 1.89 -6.25 -11.36
N PRO A 121 0.76 -6.19 -12.09
CA PRO A 121 -0.54 -5.70 -11.61
C PRO A 121 -1.17 -6.52 -10.47
N GLY A 122 -0.82 -7.81 -10.37
CA GLY A 122 -1.37 -8.70 -9.34
C GLY A 122 -0.57 -8.76 -8.04
N SER A 123 0.52 -8.00 -7.91
CA SER A 123 1.40 -8.09 -6.74
C SER A 123 2.06 -6.77 -6.36
N MET A 124 3.06 -6.34 -7.12
CA MET A 124 3.90 -5.20 -6.73
C MET A 124 3.30 -3.86 -7.15
N LEU A 125 2.62 -3.79 -8.30
CA LEU A 125 2.06 -2.53 -8.80
C LEU A 125 1.07 -1.87 -7.81
N PRO A 126 0.12 -2.59 -7.18
CA PRO A 126 -0.76 -1.97 -6.18
C PRO A 126 0.01 -1.35 -5.00
N LYS A 127 1.12 -1.97 -4.58
CA LYS A 127 1.99 -1.45 -3.51
C LYS A 127 2.67 -0.17 -3.93
N ILE A 128 3.19 -0.12 -5.16
CA ILE A 128 3.83 1.08 -5.69
C ILE A 128 2.82 2.21 -5.85
N LEU A 129 1.62 1.94 -6.39
CA LEU A 129 0.54 2.93 -6.48
C LEU A 129 0.16 3.49 -5.11
N ALA A 130 -0.09 2.62 -4.13
CA ALA A 130 -0.40 3.00 -2.75
C ALA A 130 0.73 3.85 -2.12
N SER A 131 1.99 3.49 -2.40
CA SER A 131 3.16 4.20 -1.90
C SER A 131 3.26 5.61 -2.46
N LEU A 132 3.12 5.75 -3.78
CA LEU A 132 3.20 7.04 -4.48
C LEU A 132 2.04 7.95 -4.04
N GLU A 133 0.82 7.42 -3.94
CA GLU A 133 -0.35 8.19 -3.48
C GLU A 133 -0.20 8.68 -2.03
N PHE A 134 0.36 7.85 -1.14
CA PHE A 134 0.64 8.26 0.24
C PHE A 134 1.67 9.40 0.30
N LEU A 135 2.76 9.29 -0.47
CA LEU A 135 3.82 10.30 -0.51
C LEU A 135 3.35 11.61 -1.14
N GLU A 136 2.58 11.56 -2.23
CA GLU A 136 1.98 12.73 -2.88
C GLU A 136 1.09 13.53 -1.92
N ARG A 137 0.48 12.85 -0.95
CA ARG A 137 -0.47 13.44 0.01
C ARG A 137 0.19 13.89 1.32
N GLY A 138 1.52 14.02 1.34
CA GLY A 138 2.29 14.57 2.46
C GLY A 138 2.91 13.52 3.38
N GLY A 139 2.81 12.23 3.04
CA GLY A 139 3.62 11.20 3.68
C GLY A 139 5.12 11.45 3.46
N LYS A 140 5.95 11.10 4.44
CA LYS A 140 7.39 11.40 4.39
C LYS A 140 8.21 10.25 3.80
N ARG A 141 7.81 9.01 4.06
CA ARG A 141 8.55 7.81 3.66
C ARG A 141 7.65 6.60 3.54
N VAL A 142 7.90 5.77 2.52
CA VAL A 142 7.33 4.41 2.43
C VAL A 142 8.43 3.38 2.52
N ILE A 143 8.19 2.29 3.24
CA ILE A 143 9.10 1.15 3.35
C ILE A 143 8.39 -0.09 2.84
N ILE A 144 8.99 -0.80 1.89
CA ILE A 144 8.51 -2.10 1.42
C ILE A 144 9.57 -3.15 1.76
N THR A 145 9.18 -4.17 2.53
CA THR A 145 10.10 -5.24 2.96
C THR A 145 9.36 -6.50 3.40
N THR A 146 10.03 -7.51 3.94
CA THR A 146 9.38 -8.66 4.57
C THR A 146 9.07 -8.42 6.06
N PRO A 147 8.12 -9.17 6.67
CA PRO A 147 7.87 -9.10 8.11
C PRO A 147 9.13 -9.32 8.96
N GLU A 148 10.01 -10.23 8.55
CA GLU A 148 11.24 -10.58 9.27
C GLU A 148 12.24 -9.41 9.28
N CYS A 149 12.31 -8.66 8.19
CA CYS A 149 13.21 -7.53 8.03
C CYS A 149 12.65 -6.21 8.58
N LEU A 150 11.39 -6.19 9.07
CA LEU A 150 10.70 -4.96 9.47
C LEU A 150 11.51 -4.08 10.43
N SER A 151 12.09 -4.67 11.47
CA SER A 151 12.87 -3.95 12.47
C SER A 151 14.14 -3.31 11.87
N ALA A 152 14.87 -4.05 11.03
CA ALA A 152 16.06 -3.56 10.33
C ALA A 152 15.71 -2.50 9.28
N ALA A 153 14.61 -2.68 8.56
CA ALA A 153 14.14 -1.73 7.57
C ALA A 153 13.71 -0.40 8.21
N LEU A 154 13.06 -0.42 9.39
CA LEU A 154 12.75 0.80 10.15
C LEU A 154 14.01 1.60 10.54
N ARG A 155 15.13 0.91 10.79
CA ARG A 155 16.45 1.51 11.04
C ARG A 155 17.20 1.95 9.77
N GLY A 156 16.66 1.65 8.58
CA GLY A 156 17.30 2.00 7.30
C GLY A 156 18.37 1.02 6.84
N GLU A 157 18.47 -0.17 7.45
CA GLU A 157 19.52 -1.15 7.15
C GLU A 157 19.17 -2.03 5.95
N THR A 158 17.87 -2.17 5.63
CA THR A 158 17.36 -2.92 4.49
C THR A 158 15.97 -2.41 4.06
N GLY A 159 15.30 -3.12 3.16
CA GLY A 159 14.03 -2.72 2.56
C GLY A 159 14.23 -1.78 1.38
N THR A 160 13.16 -1.59 0.62
CA THR A 160 13.08 -0.49 -0.35
C THR A 160 12.45 0.73 0.33
N HIS A 161 13.15 1.86 0.30
CA HIS A 161 12.71 3.13 0.87
C HIS A 161 12.33 4.08 -0.25
N ILE A 162 11.06 4.47 -0.29
CA ILE A 162 10.54 5.44 -1.26
C ILE A 162 10.38 6.77 -0.54
N ILE A 163 11.04 7.81 -1.06
CA ILE A 163 11.07 9.15 -0.46
C ILE A 163 10.86 10.23 -1.54
N HIS A 164 10.57 11.46 -1.11
CA HIS A 164 10.71 12.60 -2.01
C HIS A 164 12.18 12.85 -2.32
N SER A 165 12.48 13.30 -3.53
CA SER A 165 13.82 13.78 -3.88
C SER A 165 14.22 14.89 -2.90
N GLN A 166 15.43 14.83 -2.36
CA GLN A 166 15.97 15.92 -1.57
C GLN A 166 16.11 17.13 -2.49
N GLU A 167 15.44 18.24 -2.20
CA GLU A 167 15.85 19.52 -2.77
C GLU A 167 17.24 19.82 -2.20
N GLU A 168 18.27 19.80 -3.05
CA GLU A 168 19.56 20.38 -2.70
C GLU A 168 19.31 21.82 -2.25
N THR A 169 19.43 22.06 -0.95
CA THR A 169 19.34 23.40 -0.35
C THR A 169 20.73 24.00 -0.28
#